data_AF-A0A537VL19-F1
#
_entry.id   AF-A0A537VL19-F1
#
_cell.length_a   1.000
_cell.length_b   1.000
_cell.length_c   1.000
_cell.angle_alpha   90.00
_cell.angle_beta   90.00
_cell.angle_gamma   90.00
#
_symmetry.space_group_name_H-M   'P 1'
#
loop_
_entity.id
_entity.type
_entity.pdbx_description
1 polymer ?
#
loop_
_entity_poly.entity_id
_entity_poly.type
_entity_poly.pdbx_seq_one_letter_code
_entity_poly.pdbx_strand_id
1 'polypeptide(L)'
;GPTGDLLRAQGRHNMRPAHLHFLACKDGYKTLISQLYVPDDKFIDTDVQFGVTRHLIGDYVRHDNEKAPAPDVKGSWYSLEHTFVMEAGRAKLPRPPITGKARGERPKIPHLA
;
A
#
# COMPACT_ATOMS: atom_id res chain seq x y z
N GLY A 1 11.70 17.18 5.92
CA GLY A 1 11.79 16.63 4.55
C GLY A 1 10.62 17.18 3.76
N PRO A 2 10.78 17.58 2.49
CA PRO A 2 9.91 18.60 1.87
C PRO A 2 8.41 18.35 1.99
N THR A 3 7.95 17.12 1.70
CA THR A 3 6.54 16.74 1.84
C THR A 3 6.05 16.82 3.28
N GLY A 4 6.85 16.37 4.25
CA GLY A 4 6.50 16.45 5.67
C GLY A 4 6.46 17.89 6.18
N ASP A 5 7.33 18.76 5.65
CA ASP A 5 7.36 20.18 6.05
C ASP A 5 6.14 20.93 5.51
N LEU A 6 5.73 20.64 4.27
CA LEU A 6 4.48 21.14 3.69
C LEU A 6 3.25 20.66 4.48
N LEU A 7 3.18 19.37 4.84
CA LEU A 7 2.07 18.83 5.62
C LEU A 7 2.00 19.46 7.02
N ARG A 8 3.15 19.66 7.67
CA ARG A 8 3.24 20.32 8.98
C ARG A 8 2.76 21.76 8.91
N ALA A 9 3.10 22.51 7.85
CA ALA A 9 2.61 23.87 7.64
C ALA A 9 1.08 23.95 7.48
N GLN A 10 0.44 22.85 7.07
CA GLN A 10 -1.02 22.71 6.99
C GLN A 10 -1.65 22.17 8.28
N GLY A 11 -0.85 21.89 9.32
CA GLY A 11 -1.33 21.23 10.55
C GLY A 11 -1.76 19.77 10.35
N ARG A 12 -1.24 19.09 9.32
CA ARG A 12 -1.61 17.71 8.96
C ARG A 12 -0.55 16.70 9.39
N HIS A 13 -0.96 15.48 9.77
CA HIS A 13 -0.04 14.37 9.98
C HIS A 13 0.39 13.74 8.65
N ASN A 14 1.49 12.98 8.66
CA ASN A 14 2.11 12.35 7.49
C ASN A 14 1.91 10.82 7.44
N MET A 15 0.91 10.32 8.16
CA MET A 15 0.73 8.88 8.36
C MET A 15 -0.30 8.32 7.39
N ARG A 16 -0.04 7.10 6.95
CA ARG A 16 -0.97 6.28 6.19
C ARG A 16 -1.33 5.05 7.04
N PRO A 17 -2.59 4.59 7.00
CA PRO A 17 -2.95 3.33 7.65
C PRO A 17 -2.19 2.15 7.03
N ALA A 18 -1.99 1.07 7.77
CA ALA A 18 -1.41 -0.16 7.27
C ALA A 18 -2.18 -0.66 6.03
N HIS A 19 -1.45 -1.05 4.97
CA HIS A 19 -2.05 -1.46 3.71
C HIS A 19 -1.14 -2.39 2.90
N LEU A 20 -1.77 -3.14 2.00
CA LEU A 20 -1.12 -3.97 0.98
C LEU A 20 -1.39 -3.39 -0.41
N HIS A 21 -0.35 -3.26 -1.23
CA HIS A 21 -0.49 -2.85 -2.63
C HIS A 21 -0.67 -4.06 -3.54
N PHE A 22 -1.56 -3.92 -4.53
CA PHE A 22 -1.83 -4.94 -5.53
C PHE A 22 -1.63 -4.39 -6.93
N LEU A 23 -0.93 -5.16 -7.76
CA LEU A 23 -0.87 -4.97 -9.19
C LEU A 23 -1.28 -6.29 -9.85
N ALA A 24 -2.39 -6.27 -10.59
CA ALA A 24 -2.86 -7.41 -11.37
C ALA A 24 -2.84 -7.06 -12.86
N CYS A 25 -2.17 -7.90 -13.65
CA CYS A 25 -2.04 -7.74 -15.09
C CYS A 25 -2.37 -9.06 -15.77
N LYS A 26 -3.35 -9.03 -16.68
CA LYS A 26 -3.83 -10.19 -17.43
C LYS A 26 -4.27 -9.73 -18.82
N ASP A 27 -3.86 -10.44 -19.85
CA ASP A 27 -4.28 -10.12 -21.22
C ASP A 27 -5.80 -10.17 -21.38
N GLY A 28 -6.33 -9.23 -22.15
CA GLY A 28 -7.77 -9.01 -22.30
C GLY A 28 -8.42 -8.17 -21.20
N TYR A 29 -7.67 -7.73 -20.18
CA TYR A 29 -8.16 -6.88 -19.10
C TYR A 29 -7.26 -5.64 -18.92
N LYS A 30 -7.86 -4.53 -18.48
CA LYS A 30 -7.11 -3.36 -18.02
C LYS A 30 -6.30 -3.73 -16.79
N THR A 31 -5.05 -3.27 -16.72
CA THR A 31 -4.19 -3.47 -15.56
C THR A 31 -4.83 -2.82 -14.33
N LEU A 32 -5.02 -3.60 -13.28
CA LEU A 32 -5.55 -3.12 -12.00
C LEU A 32 -4.38 -2.74 -11.09
N ILE A 33 -4.42 -1.51 -10.58
CA ILE A 33 -3.57 -1.05 -9.50
C ILE A 33 -4.50 -0.69 -8.36
N SER A 34 -4.36 -1.37 -7.23
CA SER A 34 -5.24 -1.19 -6.08
C SER A 34 -4.44 -1.37 -4.78
N GLN A 35 -5.13 -1.23 -3.66
CA GLN A 35 -4.59 -1.48 -2.34
C GLN A 35 -5.71 -1.83 -1.35
N LEU A 36 -5.39 -2.63 -0.34
CA LEU A 36 -6.30 -2.94 0.76
C LEU A 36 -5.75 -2.43 2.07
N TYR A 37 -6.64 -1.88 2.89
CA TYR A 37 -6.34 -1.23 4.16
C TYR A 37 -6.80 -2.09 5.34
N VAL A 38 -6.04 -2.06 6.42
CA VAL A 38 -6.38 -2.74 7.67
C VAL A 38 -7.43 -1.92 8.43
N PRO A 39 -8.58 -2.50 8.82
CA PRO A 39 -9.74 -1.75 9.31
C PRO A 39 -9.52 -1.07 10.67
N ASP A 40 -8.68 -1.64 11.54
CA ASP A 40 -8.43 -1.15 12.91
C ASP A 40 -7.20 -0.25 13.02
N ASP A 41 -6.62 0.18 11.89
CA ASP A 41 -5.52 1.12 11.92
C ASP A 41 -6.00 2.51 12.39
N LYS A 42 -5.28 3.10 13.33
CA LYS A 42 -5.58 4.42 13.91
C LYS A 42 -5.67 5.57 12.90
N PHE A 43 -5.13 5.40 11.70
CA PHE A 43 -5.18 6.40 10.62
C PHE A 43 -6.17 6.05 9.50
N ILE A 44 -7.05 5.07 9.69
CA ILE A 44 -7.98 4.61 8.64
C ILE A 44 -8.87 5.75 8.11
N ASP A 45 -9.36 6.61 9.00
CA ASP A 45 -10.22 7.75 8.64
C ASP A 45 -9.44 9.03 8.26
N THR A 46 -8.12 9.01 8.40
CA THR A 46 -7.28 10.21 8.28
C THR A 46 -6.09 10.03 7.33
N ASP A 47 -6.10 9.01 6.45
CA ASP A 47 -5.03 8.76 5.47
C ASP A 47 -4.58 10.05 4.77
N VAL A 48 -3.30 10.40 4.95
CA VAL A 48 -2.73 11.63 4.38
C VAL A 48 -2.81 11.66 2.84
N GLN A 49 -2.91 10.50 2.19
CA GLN A 49 -3.06 10.37 0.74
C GLN A 49 -4.53 10.43 0.28
N PHE A 50 -5.50 10.35 1.19
CA PHE A 50 -6.92 10.25 0.85
C PHE A 50 -7.27 9.01 0.00
N GLY A 51 -6.52 7.92 0.16
CA GLY A 51 -6.71 6.72 -0.67
C GLY A 51 -7.75 5.73 -0.11
N VAL A 52 -8.15 5.86 1.15
CA VAL A 52 -9.09 4.95 1.80
C VAL A 52 -10.50 5.15 1.23
N THR A 53 -11.11 4.06 0.79
CA THR A 53 -12.54 3.98 0.49
C THR A 53 -13.11 2.73 1.14
N ARG A 54 -14.42 2.68 1.40
CA ARG A 54 -15.07 1.52 2.05
C ARG A 54 -14.79 0.20 1.32
N HIS A 55 -14.71 0.22 0.00
CA HIS A 55 -14.45 -0.98 -0.81
C HIS A 55 -13.01 -1.50 -0.70
N LEU A 56 -12.08 -0.65 -0.25
CA LEU A 56 -10.67 -0.98 -0.10
C LEU A 56 -10.30 -1.34 1.35
N ILE A 57 -11.27 -1.41 2.26
CA ILE A 57 -11.05 -1.91 3.62
C ILE A 57 -11.15 -3.43 3.58
N GLY A 58 -10.06 -4.12 3.93
CA GLY A 58 -10.01 -5.58 3.95
C GLY A 58 -10.63 -6.15 5.22
N ASP A 59 -11.15 -7.37 5.13
CA ASP A 59 -11.55 -8.16 6.30
C ASP A 59 -10.39 -9.06 6.72
N TYR A 60 -9.63 -8.60 7.70
CA TYR A 60 -8.48 -9.32 8.23
C TYR A 60 -8.92 -10.17 9.42
N VAL A 61 -9.01 -11.48 9.22
CA VAL A 61 -9.44 -12.41 10.27
C VAL A 61 -8.22 -12.88 11.04
N ARG A 62 -8.20 -12.63 12.35
CA ARG A 62 -7.16 -13.13 13.25
C ARG A 62 -7.42 -14.60 13.59
N HIS A 63 -6.38 -15.41 13.51
CA HIS A 63 -6.36 -16.80 13.91
C HIS A 63 -5.37 -16.98 15.05
N ASP A 64 -5.87 -17.45 16.20
CA ASP A 64 -5.05 -17.78 17.36
C ASP A 64 -5.07 -19.29 17.57
N ASN A 65 -3.89 -19.89 17.81
CA ASN A 65 -3.72 -21.33 18.07
C ASN A 65 -4.15 -22.28 16.94
N GLU A 66 -4.46 -21.76 15.75
CA GLU A 66 -4.72 -22.57 14.56
C GLU A 66 -3.46 -22.76 13.72
N LYS A 67 -3.35 -23.93 13.06
CA LYS A 67 -2.24 -24.17 12.13
C LYS A 67 -2.42 -23.29 10.89
N ALA A 68 -1.47 -22.38 10.67
CA ALA A 68 -1.44 -21.56 9.47
C ALA A 68 -1.31 -22.44 8.20
N PRO A 69 -1.87 -22.01 7.06
CA PRO A 69 -1.72 -22.71 5.79
C PRO A 69 -0.25 -22.84 5.35
N ALA A 70 0.56 -21.82 5.65
CA ALA A 70 2.00 -21.84 5.42
C ALA A 70 2.72 -22.53 6.58
N PRO A 71 3.58 -23.54 6.32
CA PRO A 71 4.18 -24.39 7.36
C PRO A 71 5.21 -23.68 8.25
N ASP A 72 5.74 -22.55 7.80
CA ASP A 72 6.77 -21.75 8.48
C ASP A 72 6.18 -20.67 9.41
N VAL A 73 4.88 -20.38 9.32
CA VAL A 73 4.21 -19.42 10.18
C VAL A 73 3.92 -20.06 11.55
N LYS A 74 4.38 -19.40 12.61
CA LYS A 74 4.20 -19.82 14.01
C LYS A 74 3.52 -18.72 14.82
N GLY A 75 2.65 -19.11 15.74
CA GLY A 75 1.88 -18.19 16.58
C GLY A 75 0.62 -17.67 15.89
N SER A 76 0.10 -16.53 16.36
CA SER A 76 -1.06 -15.88 15.78
C SER A 76 -0.79 -15.42 14.34
N TRP A 77 -1.76 -15.59 13.46
CA TRP A 77 -1.66 -15.18 12.07
C TRP A 77 -2.98 -14.56 11.60
N TYR A 78 -2.96 -13.92 10.43
CA TYR A 78 -4.14 -13.30 9.84
C TYR A 78 -4.40 -13.87 8.45
N SER A 79 -5.67 -14.07 8.12
CA SER A 79 -6.13 -14.33 6.75
C SER A 79 -6.81 -13.08 6.17
N LEU A 80 -6.80 -12.97 4.85
CA LEU A 80 -7.50 -11.95 4.10
C LEU A 80 -8.03 -12.60 2.82
N GLU A 81 -9.35 -12.59 2.65
CA GLU A 81 -10.00 -12.97 1.40
C GLU A 81 -10.53 -11.71 0.71
N HIS A 82 -10.14 -11.50 -0.55
CA HIS A 82 -10.62 -10.36 -1.33
C HIS A 82 -10.68 -10.71 -2.82
N THR A 83 -11.76 -10.30 -3.47
CA THR A 83 -11.96 -10.51 -4.91
C THR A 83 -11.86 -9.18 -5.66
N PHE A 84 -10.87 -9.07 -6.54
CA PHE A 84 -10.74 -7.94 -7.45
C PHE A 84 -11.49 -8.20 -8.76
N VAL A 85 -12.36 -7.27 -9.15
CA VAL A 85 -13.03 -7.30 -10.46
C VAL A 85 -12.22 -6.48 -11.46
N MET A 86 -11.76 -7.12 -12.53
CA MET A 86 -10.98 -6.46 -13.59
C MET A 86 -11.87 -6.08 -14.77
N GLU A 87 -11.70 -4.87 -15.27
CA GLU A 87 -12.39 -4.40 -16.47
C GLU A 87 -11.76 -5.00 -17.74
N ALA A 88 -12.57 -5.40 -18.72
CA ALA A 88 -12.06 -5.83 -20.03
C ALA A 88 -11.29 -4.69 -20.72
N GLY A 89 -10.21 -5.02 -21.42
CA GLY A 89 -9.44 -4.04 -22.17
C GLY A 89 -7.98 -4.40 -22.40
N ARG A 90 -7.20 -3.41 -22.82
CA ARG A 90 -5.77 -3.59 -23.09
C ARG A 90 -4.97 -3.57 -21.78
N ALA A 91 -4.23 -4.64 -21.52
CA ALA A 91 -3.24 -4.69 -20.45
C ALA A 91 -2.08 -3.73 -20.75
N LYS A 92 -1.68 -2.94 -19.75
CA LYS A 92 -0.55 -2.01 -19.86
C LYS A 92 0.11 -1.83 -18.49
N LEU A 93 1.28 -2.42 -18.33
CA LEU A 93 2.13 -2.15 -17.16
C LEU A 93 2.62 -0.69 -17.17
N PRO A 94 2.66 -0.03 -16.00
CA PRO A 94 3.27 1.29 -15.89
C PRO A 94 4.76 1.20 -16.24
N ARG A 95 5.26 2.21 -16.96
CA ARG A 95 6.70 2.36 -17.17
C ARG A 95 7.30 3.04 -15.95
N PRO A 96 8.21 2.39 -15.19
CA PRO A 96 8.80 3.02 -14.03
C PRO A 96 9.62 4.25 -14.47
N PRO A 97 9.42 5.43 -13.85
CA PRO A 97 10.19 6.63 -14.19
C PRO A 97 11.66 6.52 -13.76
N ILE A 98 11.95 5.62 -12.81
CA ILE A 98 13.28 5.32 -12.32
C ILE A 98 13.57 3.86 -12.63
N THR A 99 14.45 3.62 -13.59
CA THR A 99 14.78 2.27 -14.10
C THR A 99 15.98 1.63 -13.42
N GLY A 100 16.62 2.33 -12.49
CA GLY A 100 17.80 1.83 -11.78
C GLY A 100 18.06 2.55 -10.45
N LYS A 101 18.89 1.94 -9.61
CA LYS A 101 19.39 2.60 -8.40
C LYS A 101 20.37 3.70 -8.79
N ALA A 102 20.30 4.84 -8.09
CA ALA A 102 21.33 5.87 -8.19
C ALA A 102 22.70 5.26 -7.83
N ARG A 103 23.73 5.63 -8.60
CA ARG A 103 25.14 5.28 -8.34
C ARG A 103 25.88 6.56 -7.96
N GLY A 104 26.82 6.47 -7.02
CA GLY A 104 27.62 7.60 -6.54
C GLY A 104 27.27 8.03 -5.11
N GLU A 105 28.03 9.00 -4.59
CA GLU A 105 27.79 9.57 -3.26
C GLU A 105 26.46 10.32 -3.21
N ARG A 106 25.75 10.16 -2.08
CA ARG A 106 24.50 10.90 -1.84
C ARG A 106 24.82 12.39 -1.79
N PRO A 107 24.21 13.23 -2.64
CA PRO A 107 24.47 14.67 -2.63
C PRO A 107 24.18 15.27 -1.25
N LYS A 108 25.13 16.04 -0.71
CA LYS A 108 24.90 16.84 0.49
C LYS A 108 24.06 18.06 0.09
N ILE A 109 22.78 18.06 0.48
CA ILE A 109 21.87 19.18 0.22
C ILE A 109 21.92 20.09 1.47
N PRO A 110 22.48 21.31 1.39
CA PRO A 110 22.79 22.14 2.56
C PRO A 110 21.60 22.51 3.45
N HIS A 111 20.38 22.44 2.92
CA HIS A 111 19.15 22.92 3.58
C HIS A 111 18.20 21.79 4.01
N LEU A 112 18.66 20.54 4.04
CA LEU A 112 17.88 19.37 4.48
C LEU A 112 18.49 18.66 5.70
N ALA A 113 19.39 19.34 6.43
CA ALA A 113 19.93 18.90 7.71
C ALA A 113 18.99 19.27 8.87
#